data_AF-A0AAD8A505-F1
#
_entry.id   AF-A0AAD8A505-F1
#
_cell.length_a   1.000
_cell.length_b   1.000
_cell.length_c   1.000
_cell.angle_alpha   90.00
_cell.angle_beta   90.00
_cell.angle_gamma   90.00
#
_symmetry.space_group_name_H-M   'P 1'
#
loop_
_entity.id
_entity.type
_entity.pdbx_description
1 polymer ?
#
loop_
_entity_poly.entity_id
_entity_poly.type
_entity_poly.pdbx_seq_one_letter_code
_entity_poly.pdbx_strand_id
1 'polypeptide(L)'
;MATPQMKAQAVLWYAEFKSIIRVQREFRRVFNRDAPTARSIKKWRDTLLATGSVLKKHGGGRRASDEMVANVQAAFERSPRKSLRRASRELQIPKSTLQRIVHKRLKLHAYKVQLVQRLEPYDMPKRVEFANTMLDRLGADPDFMTKIFFSDEATFHLSGKQDGAPPHWSNESKTFVIFRCGDLDIKTCVFRPAIVKKCFWNPGFEKADIYCRLSLN
;
A
#
# COMPACT_ATOMS: atom_id res chain seq x y z
N MET A 1 -10.35 35.65 5.37
CA MET A 1 -10.39 35.34 3.91
C MET A 1 -11.84 35.15 3.46
N ALA A 2 -12.22 35.63 2.27
CA ALA A 2 -13.59 35.48 1.75
C ALA A 2 -13.88 34.04 1.30
N THR A 3 -15.04 33.51 1.67
CA THR A 3 -15.50 32.17 1.28
C THR A 3 -15.89 32.12 -0.21
N PRO A 4 -15.96 30.94 -0.85
CA PRO A 4 -16.41 30.83 -2.25
C PRO A 4 -17.78 31.48 -2.50
N GLN A 5 -18.72 31.29 -1.58
CA GLN A 5 -20.07 31.88 -1.63
C GLN A 5 -20.02 33.41 -1.59
N MET A 6 -19.23 33.98 -0.66
CA MET A 6 -19.02 35.42 -0.57
C MET A 6 -18.45 36.02 -1.86
N LYS A 7 -17.52 35.30 -2.50
CA LYS A 7 -16.91 35.76 -3.76
C LYS A 7 -17.93 35.71 -4.91
N ALA A 8 -18.73 34.65 -4.99
CA ALA A 8 -19.80 34.52 -5.98
C ALA A 8 -20.83 35.66 -5.82
N GLN A 9 -21.28 35.91 -4.59
CA GLN A 9 -22.22 36.99 -4.30
C GLN A 9 -21.66 38.37 -4.66
N ALA A 10 -20.39 38.62 -4.35
CA ALA A 10 -19.73 39.87 -4.71
C ALA A 10 -19.65 40.08 -6.24
N VAL A 11 -19.48 39.00 -7.01
CA VAL A 11 -19.48 39.07 -8.48
C VAL A 11 -20.89 39.31 -9.03
N LEU A 12 -21.92 38.69 -8.43
CA LEU A 12 -23.33 38.93 -8.78
C LEU A 12 -23.72 40.40 -8.58
N TRP A 13 -23.45 40.97 -7.40
CA TRP A 13 -23.71 42.40 -7.15
C TRP A 13 -22.89 43.31 -8.06
N TYR A 14 -21.71 42.89 -8.49
CA TYR A 14 -20.92 43.66 -9.45
C TYR A 14 -21.54 43.67 -10.85
N ALA A 15 -22.16 42.57 -11.27
CA ALA A 15 -22.90 42.50 -12.53
C ALA A 15 -24.14 43.40 -12.50
N GLU A 16 -24.84 43.45 -11.37
CA GLU A 16 -26.06 44.26 -11.18
C GLU A 16 -25.75 45.76 -11.07
N PHE A 17 -24.87 46.16 -10.14
CA PHE A 17 -24.64 47.57 -9.84
C PHE A 17 -23.60 48.24 -10.72
N LYS A 18 -22.74 47.46 -11.41
CA LYS A 18 -21.57 47.94 -12.18
C LYS A 18 -20.62 48.87 -11.40
N SER A 19 -20.76 48.95 -10.08
CA SER A 19 -20.05 49.88 -9.19
C SER A 19 -19.40 49.15 -8.02
N ILE A 20 -18.07 49.24 -7.93
CA ILE A 20 -17.28 48.55 -6.90
C ILE A 20 -17.60 49.08 -5.50
N ILE A 21 -17.80 50.39 -5.36
CA ILE A 21 -18.10 51.02 -4.07
C ILE A 21 -19.43 50.51 -3.51
N ARG A 22 -20.44 50.35 -4.37
CA ARG A 22 -21.74 49.76 -3.97
C ARG A 22 -21.59 48.31 -3.54
N VAL A 23 -20.85 47.49 -4.30
CA VAL A 23 -20.57 46.10 -3.93
C VAL A 23 -19.86 45.99 -2.59
N GLN A 24 -18.90 46.87 -2.31
CA GLN A 24 -18.19 46.88 -1.02
C GLN A 24 -19.08 47.29 0.16
N ARG A 25 -19.99 48.26 -0.03
CA ARG A 25 -20.97 48.65 0.99
C ARG A 25 -21.94 47.50 1.29
N GLU A 26 -22.46 46.87 0.24
CA GLU A 26 -23.36 45.71 0.36
C GLU A 26 -22.67 44.50 1.01
N PHE A 27 -21.40 44.28 0.67
CA PHE A 27 -20.61 43.22 1.29
C PHE A 27 -20.46 43.41 2.80
N ARG A 28 -20.22 44.65 3.27
CA ARG A 28 -20.18 44.96 4.71
C ARG A 28 -21.54 44.77 5.36
N ARG A 29 -22.61 45.23 4.70
CA ARG A 29 -23.98 45.13 5.22
C ARG A 29 -24.43 43.68 5.43
N VAL A 30 -24.24 42.83 4.42
CA VAL A 30 -24.76 41.45 4.41
C VAL A 30 -23.86 40.50 5.19
N PHE A 31 -22.54 40.64 5.06
CA PHE A 31 -21.60 39.69 5.65
C PHE A 31 -20.91 40.17 6.94
N ASN A 32 -21.15 41.42 7.34
CA ASN A 32 -20.53 42.06 8.51
C ASN A 32 -19.01 41.84 8.60
N ARG A 33 -18.32 41.96 7.45
CA ARG A 33 -16.87 41.78 7.31
C ARG A 33 -16.26 42.87 6.45
N ASP A 34 -14.95 43.03 6.60
CA ASP A 34 -14.18 43.94 5.76
C ASP A 34 -14.36 43.62 4.28
N ALA A 35 -14.64 44.69 3.53
CA ALA A 35 -14.91 44.58 2.11
C ALA A 35 -13.63 44.20 1.34
N PRO A 36 -13.72 43.28 0.38
CA PRO A 36 -12.60 42.93 -0.47
C PRO A 36 -12.16 44.11 -1.34
N THR A 37 -10.87 44.17 -1.64
CA THR A 37 -10.30 45.23 -2.47
C THR A 37 -10.86 45.20 -3.89
N ALA A 38 -10.93 46.37 -4.54
CA ALA A 38 -11.40 46.50 -5.92
C ALA A 38 -10.69 45.52 -6.89
N ARG A 39 -9.37 45.35 -6.72
CA ARG A 39 -8.56 44.40 -7.50
C ARG A 39 -9.01 42.95 -7.29
N SER A 40 -9.40 42.57 -6.08
CA SER A 40 -9.88 41.22 -5.77
C SER A 40 -11.24 40.94 -6.42
N ILE A 41 -12.16 41.91 -6.38
CA ILE A 41 -13.49 41.78 -6.99
C ILE A 41 -13.38 41.64 -8.51
N LYS A 42 -12.57 42.50 -9.16
CA LYS A 42 -12.29 42.39 -10.61
C LYS A 42 -11.67 41.04 -10.95
N LYS A 43 -10.68 40.58 -10.17
CA LYS A 43 -10.05 39.28 -10.37
C LYS A 43 -11.04 38.11 -10.26
N TRP A 44 -11.98 38.16 -9.31
CA TRP A 44 -13.01 37.13 -9.17
C TRP A 44 -13.94 37.08 -10.37
N ARG A 45 -14.38 38.24 -10.86
CA ARG A 45 -15.14 38.35 -12.12
C ARG A 45 -14.37 37.77 -13.29
N ASP A 46 -13.12 38.19 -13.49
CA ASP A 46 -12.32 37.75 -14.64
C ASP A 46 -12.05 36.23 -14.58
N THR A 47 -11.84 35.68 -13.38
CA THR A 47 -11.70 34.22 -13.18
C THR A 47 -13.00 33.48 -13.50
N LEU A 48 -14.16 34.05 -13.10
CA LEU A 48 -15.47 33.49 -13.39
C LEU A 48 -15.75 33.49 -14.89
N LEU A 49 -15.48 34.59 -15.61
CA LEU A 49 -15.67 34.68 -17.05
C LEU A 49 -14.76 33.71 -17.82
N ALA A 50 -13.50 33.53 -17.36
CA ALA A 50 -12.54 32.68 -18.05
C ALA A 50 -12.69 31.17 -17.76
N THR A 51 -13.19 30.79 -16.58
CA THR A 51 -13.18 29.38 -16.12
C THR A 51 -14.58 28.86 -15.73
N GLY A 52 -15.58 29.73 -15.61
CA GLY A 52 -16.89 29.37 -15.04
C GLY A 52 -16.87 29.15 -13.52
N SER A 53 -15.76 29.47 -12.83
CA SER A 53 -15.63 29.31 -11.39
C SER A 53 -14.92 30.48 -10.74
N VAL A 54 -15.31 30.82 -9.50
CA VAL A 54 -14.66 31.86 -8.67
C VAL A 54 -13.52 31.29 -7.83
N LEU A 55 -13.30 29.97 -7.87
CA LEU A 55 -12.23 29.32 -7.14
C LEU A 55 -10.87 29.59 -7.79
N LYS A 56 -9.85 29.75 -6.94
CA LYS A 56 -8.47 29.86 -7.42
C LYS A 56 -8.09 28.50 -8.02
N LYS A 57 -7.61 28.48 -9.27
CA LYS A 57 -6.98 27.29 -9.83
C LYS A 57 -5.81 26.89 -8.92
N HIS A 58 -5.80 25.64 -8.47
CA HIS A 58 -4.62 25.10 -7.82
C HIS A 58 -3.48 25.15 -8.84
N GLY A 59 -2.45 25.93 -8.53
CA GLY A 59 -1.23 25.90 -9.32
C GLY A 59 -0.68 24.48 -9.26
N GLY A 60 -0.52 23.84 -10.42
CA GLY A 60 0.11 22.54 -10.48
C GLY A 60 1.48 22.64 -9.80
N GLY A 61 1.70 21.85 -8.74
CA GLY A 61 3.01 21.79 -8.10
C GLY A 61 4.08 21.36 -9.10
N ARG A 62 5.34 21.71 -8.83
CA ARG A 62 6.49 21.28 -9.67
C ARG A 62 6.44 19.76 -9.86
N ARG A 63 6.17 19.33 -11.09
CA ARG A 63 6.23 17.94 -11.53
C ARG A 63 7.68 17.63 -11.91
N ALA A 64 8.11 16.39 -11.66
CA ALA A 64 9.38 15.92 -12.20
C ALA A 64 9.27 15.82 -13.73
N SER A 65 10.36 16.13 -14.44
CA SER A 65 10.44 15.92 -15.89
C SER A 65 10.37 14.42 -16.21
N ASP A 66 9.86 14.09 -17.39
CA ASP A 66 9.72 12.69 -17.80
C ASP A 66 11.09 12.01 -17.99
N GLU A 67 12.09 12.76 -18.43
CA GLU A 67 13.50 12.31 -18.47
C GLU A 67 14.02 11.89 -17.09
N MET A 68 13.73 12.69 -16.05
CA MET A 68 14.14 12.36 -14.69
C MET A 68 13.42 11.10 -14.18
N VAL A 69 12.16 10.91 -14.56
CA VAL A 69 11.42 9.68 -14.22
C VAL A 69 12.03 8.46 -14.90
N ALA A 70 12.38 8.56 -16.19
CA ALA A 70 13.03 7.49 -16.94
C ALA A 70 14.40 7.12 -16.33
N ASN A 71 15.21 8.12 -15.97
CA ASN A 71 16.50 7.89 -15.31
C ASN A 71 16.36 7.17 -13.96
N VAL A 72 15.35 7.55 -13.17
CA VAL A 72 15.05 6.86 -11.90
C VAL A 72 14.60 5.42 -12.18
N GLN A 73 13.76 5.19 -13.18
CA GLN A 73 13.29 3.87 -13.55
C GLN A 73 14.44 2.95 -13.96
N ALA A 74 15.28 3.38 -14.92
CA ALA A 74 16.45 2.63 -15.38
C ALA A 74 17.41 2.30 -14.22
N ALA A 75 17.56 3.23 -13.27
CA ALA A 75 18.35 2.98 -12.08
C ALA A 75 17.76 1.80 -11.28
N PHE A 76 16.47 1.82 -10.95
CA PHE A 76 15.81 0.75 -10.17
C PHE A 76 15.73 -0.59 -10.92
N GLU A 77 15.63 -0.59 -12.25
CA GLU A 77 15.70 -1.81 -13.06
C GLU A 77 17.11 -2.45 -12.96
N ARG A 78 18.18 -1.66 -13.04
CA ARG A 78 19.55 -2.15 -12.89
C ARG A 78 19.83 -2.73 -11.50
N SER A 79 19.22 -2.18 -10.45
CA SER A 79 19.40 -2.68 -9.08
C SER A 79 18.14 -2.48 -8.26
N PRO A 80 17.23 -3.47 -8.23
CA PRO A 80 15.93 -3.36 -7.56
C PRO A 80 16.02 -3.22 -6.04
N ARG A 81 17.11 -3.72 -5.43
CA ARG A 81 17.31 -3.72 -3.98
C ARG A 81 17.93 -2.42 -3.44
N LYS A 82 18.20 -1.43 -4.30
CA LYS A 82 18.84 -0.18 -3.87
C LYS A 82 17.94 0.61 -2.92
N SER A 83 18.55 1.26 -1.92
CA SER A 83 17.80 2.16 -1.03
C SER A 83 17.54 3.51 -1.69
N LEU A 84 16.42 4.16 -1.32
CA LEU A 84 16.10 5.52 -1.79
C LEU A 84 17.20 6.53 -1.43
N ARG A 85 17.90 6.34 -0.29
CA ARG A 85 19.03 7.19 0.12
C ARG A 85 20.23 7.05 -0.82
N ARG A 86 20.57 5.81 -1.19
CA ARG A 86 21.66 5.54 -2.12
C ARG A 86 21.33 6.07 -3.52
N ALA A 87 20.14 5.79 -4.02
CA ALA A 87 19.66 6.30 -5.31
C ALA A 87 19.65 7.83 -5.37
N SER A 88 19.28 8.50 -4.26
CA SER A 88 19.31 9.96 -4.13
C SER A 88 20.72 10.54 -4.30
N ARG A 89 21.74 9.90 -3.71
CA ARG A 89 23.15 10.32 -3.85
C ARG A 89 23.69 10.04 -5.26
N GLU A 90 23.35 8.90 -5.85
CA GLU A 90 23.81 8.53 -7.19
C GLU A 90 23.22 9.44 -8.28
N LEU A 91 21.93 9.75 -8.19
CA LEU A 91 21.23 10.56 -9.19
C LEU A 91 21.28 12.07 -8.89
N GLN A 92 21.84 12.49 -7.75
CA GLN A 92 21.83 13.88 -7.26
C GLN A 92 20.41 14.47 -7.16
N ILE A 93 19.41 13.62 -6.87
CA ILE A 93 18.01 14.00 -6.70
C ILE A 93 17.68 14.01 -5.21
N PRO A 94 16.99 15.02 -4.67
CA PRO A 94 16.59 15.00 -3.27
C PRO A 94 15.65 13.81 -2.99
N LYS A 95 15.90 13.13 -1.86
CA LYS A 95 15.19 11.91 -1.46
C LYS A 95 13.66 12.04 -1.50
N SER A 96 13.09 13.19 -1.11
CA SER A 96 11.65 13.44 -1.11
C SER A 96 11.06 13.43 -2.53
N THR A 97 11.74 14.02 -3.50
CA THR A 97 11.34 13.98 -4.92
C THR A 97 11.45 12.57 -5.46
N LEU A 98 12.54 11.86 -5.17
CA LEU A 98 12.75 10.48 -5.58
C LEU A 98 11.66 9.56 -5.01
N GLN A 99 11.32 9.70 -3.72
CA GLN A 99 10.23 8.96 -3.08
C GLN A 99 8.88 9.23 -3.75
N ARG A 100 8.60 10.48 -4.12
CA ARG A 100 7.36 10.83 -4.85
C ARG A 100 7.33 10.21 -6.24
N ILE A 101 8.45 10.21 -6.98
CA ILE A 101 8.54 9.56 -8.29
C ILE A 101 8.28 8.05 -8.15
N VAL A 102 8.99 7.38 -7.24
CA VAL A 102 8.90 5.94 -7.01
C VAL A 102 7.47 5.51 -6.65
N HIS A 103 6.81 6.19 -5.71
CA HIS A 103 5.48 5.77 -5.26
C HIS A 103 4.31 6.29 -6.10
N LYS A 104 4.39 7.52 -6.64
CA LYS A 104 3.26 8.14 -7.36
C LYS A 104 3.31 7.95 -8.87
N ARG A 105 4.51 7.91 -9.47
CA ARG A 105 4.69 7.78 -10.92
C ARG A 105 4.96 6.32 -11.31
N LEU A 106 5.96 5.69 -10.68
CA LEU A 106 6.37 4.31 -11.00
C LEU A 106 5.58 3.23 -10.26
N LYS A 107 4.85 3.59 -9.20
CA LYS A 107 4.06 2.67 -8.36
C LYS A 107 4.88 1.47 -7.84
N LEU A 108 6.17 1.70 -7.56
CA LEU A 108 7.01 0.68 -6.96
C LEU A 108 6.72 0.58 -5.46
N HIS A 109 6.61 -0.66 -4.99
CA HIS A 109 6.39 -0.99 -3.59
C HIS A 109 7.61 -1.70 -3.02
N ALA A 110 7.88 -1.48 -1.73
CA ALA A 110 8.94 -2.21 -1.05
C ALA A 110 8.59 -3.70 -1.02
N TYR A 111 9.51 -4.54 -1.50
CA TYR A 111 9.36 -5.98 -1.42
C TYR A 111 9.51 -6.43 0.04
N LYS A 112 8.55 -7.23 0.52
CA LYS A 112 8.65 -7.89 1.83
C LYS A 112 9.61 -9.07 1.70
N VAL A 113 10.77 -8.97 2.33
CA VAL A 113 11.76 -10.06 2.35
C VAL A 113 11.12 -11.30 2.96
N GLN A 114 11.06 -12.38 2.18
CA GLN A 114 10.69 -13.70 2.67
C GLN A 114 11.99 -14.42 3.03
N LEU A 115 12.14 -14.77 4.31
CA LEU A 115 13.23 -15.63 4.74
C LEU A 115 12.82 -17.06 4.39
N VAL A 116 13.48 -17.64 3.40
CA VAL A 116 13.28 -19.03 2.97
C VAL A 116 14.55 -19.81 3.27
N GLN A 117 14.40 -21.11 3.52
CA GLN A 117 15.56 -22.01 3.66
C GLN A 117 16.38 -21.96 2.37
N ARG A 118 17.70 -21.97 2.51
CA ARG A 118 18.62 -22.06 1.38
C ARG A 118 18.45 -23.45 0.75
N LEU A 119 18.23 -23.49 -0.56
CA LEU A 119 18.19 -24.73 -1.32
C LEU A 119 19.56 -24.97 -1.94
N GLU A 120 20.06 -26.18 -1.79
CA GLU A 120 21.24 -26.63 -2.50
C GLU A 120 20.85 -27.26 -3.85
N PRO A 121 21.77 -27.32 -4.83
CA PRO A 121 21.44 -27.81 -6.18
C PRO A 121 20.86 -29.23 -6.20
N TYR A 122 21.24 -30.07 -5.24
CA TYR A 122 20.76 -31.45 -5.11
C TYR A 122 19.36 -31.56 -4.47
N ASP A 123 18.86 -30.51 -3.82
CA ASP A 123 17.52 -30.52 -3.20
C ASP A 123 16.42 -30.38 -4.24
N MET A 124 16.69 -29.61 -5.30
CA MET A 124 15.70 -29.34 -6.35
C MET A 124 15.14 -30.62 -6.99
N PRO A 125 15.97 -31.58 -7.49
CA PRO A 125 15.44 -32.80 -8.08
C PRO A 125 14.64 -33.64 -7.08
N LYS A 126 15.11 -33.77 -5.83
CA LYS A 126 14.40 -34.52 -4.78
C LYS A 126 13.02 -33.93 -4.47
N ARG A 127 12.93 -32.59 -4.42
CA ARG A 127 11.66 -31.89 -4.16
C ARG A 127 10.67 -32.05 -5.33
N VAL A 128 11.16 -32.02 -6.57
CA VAL A 128 10.35 -32.26 -7.76
C VAL A 128 9.86 -33.70 -7.80
N GLU A 129 10.75 -34.66 -7.56
CA GLU A 129 10.41 -36.09 -7.50
C GLU A 129 9.34 -36.37 -6.43
N PHE A 130 9.52 -35.81 -5.23
CA PHE A 130 8.52 -35.91 -4.16
C PHE A 130 7.18 -35.29 -4.57
N ALA A 131 7.19 -34.10 -5.18
CA ALA A 131 5.97 -33.42 -5.62
C ALA A 131 5.22 -34.24 -6.68
N ASN A 132 5.94 -34.76 -7.69
CA ASN A 132 5.35 -35.61 -8.73
C ASN A 132 4.79 -36.90 -8.13
N THR A 133 5.54 -37.55 -7.23
CA THR A 133 5.08 -38.77 -6.54
C THR A 133 3.79 -38.52 -5.74
N MET A 134 3.68 -37.37 -5.07
CA MET A 134 2.46 -37.00 -4.35
C MET A 134 1.31 -36.68 -5.29
N LEU A 135 1.57 -36.01 -6.41
CA LEU A 135 0.54 -35.74 -7.44
C LEU A 135 -0.01 -37.03 -8.04
N ASP A 136 0.83 -38.01 -8.36
CA ASP A 136 0.41 -39.29 -8.91
C ASP A 136 -0.47 -40.07 -7.91
N ARG A 137 -0.09 -40.07 -6.63
CA ARG A 137 -0.88 -40.70 -5.56
C ARG A 137 -2.24 -40.05 -5.36
N LEU A 138 -2.30 -38.72 -5.47
CA LEU A 138 -3.56 -37.96 -5.43
C LEU A 138 -4.46 -38.25 -6.64
N GLY A 139 -3.87 -38.51 -7.80
CA GLY A 139 -4.63 -38.88 -9.01
C GLY A 139 -5.14 -40.32 -8.99
N ALA A 140 -4.40 -41.23 -8.34
CA ALA A 140 -4.77 -42.65 -8.26
C ALA A 140 -5.86 -42.95 -7.22
N ASP A 141 -5.85 -42.26 -6.08
CA ASP A 141 -6.81 -42.48 -4.99
C ASP A 141 -7.43 -41.14 -4.54
N PRO A 142 -8.74 -40.92 -4.77
CA PRO A 142 -9.41 -39.68 -4.38
C PRO A 142 -9.45 -39.46 -2.86
N ASP A 143 -9.34 -40.53 -2.05
CA ASP A 143 -9.38 -40.44 -0.59
C ASP A 143 -7.98 -40.35 0.05
N PHE A 144 -6.91 -40.30 -0.74
CA PHE A 144 -5.53 -40.33 -0.27
C PHE A 144 -5.22 -39.26 0.81
N MET A 145 -5.74 -38.04 0.66
CA MET A 145 -5.56 -36.95 1.62
C MET A 145 -6.12 -37.25 3.00
N THR A 146 -7.18 -38.06 3.09
CA THR A 146 -7.82 -38.41 4.38
C THR A 146 -7.01 -39.45 5.17
N LYS A 147 -6.10 -40.14 4.50
CA LYS A 147 -5.28 -41.23 5.06
C LYS A 147 -3.92 -40.73 5.57
N ILE A 148 -3.55 -39.48 5.28
CA ILE A 148 -2.27 -38.89 5.70
C ILE A 148 -2.44 -38.18 7.04
N PHE A 149 -1.55 -38.50 7.99
CA PHE A 149 -1.38 -37.76 9.24
C PHE A 149 -0.01 -37.09 9.24
N PHE A 150 0.01 -35.78 9.49
CA PHE A 150 1.24 -35.00 9.64
C PHE A 150 1.52 -34.77 11.12
N SER A 151 2.79 -34.91 11.52
CA SER A 151 3.30 -34.52 12.82
C SER A 151 4.51 -33.61 12.62
N ASP A 152 4.61 -32.53 13.41
CA ASP A 152 5.80 -31.72 13.52
C ASP A 152 6.22 -31.56 14.99
N GLU A 153 7.47 -31.18 15.20
CA GLU A 153 7.99 -30.81 16.51
C GLU A 153 8.29 -29.31 16.51
N ALA A 154 7.82 -28.60 17.53
CA ALA A 154 8.06 -27.18 17.70
C ALA A 154 8.68 -26.92 19.08
N THR A 155 9.80 -26.20 19.09
CA THR A 155 10.47 -25.78 20.33
C THR A 155 9.83 -24.50 20.87
N PHE A 156 9.38 -24.52 22.13
CA PHE A 156 8.81 -23.36 22.80
C PHE A 156 9.74 -22.88 23.94
N HIS A 157 10.04 -21.58 23.96
CA HIS A 157 10.80 -20.97 25.06
C HIS A 157 9.84 -20.39 26.11
N LEU A 158 10.04 -20.75 27.39
CA LEU A 158 9.21 -20.30 28.52
C LEU A 158 9.32 -18.79 28.81
N SER A 159 10.32 -18.11 28.26
CA SER A 159 10.59 -16.68 28.49
C SER A 159 9.75 -15.74 27.62
N GLY A 160 8.85 -16.25 26.78
CA GLY A 160 7.97 -15.43 25.93
C GLY A 160 8.67 -14.67 24.80
N LYS A 161 9.99 -14.87 24.61
CA LYS A 161 10.74 -14.25 23.54
C LYS A 161 10.55 -15.04 22.25
N GLN A 162 9.66 -14.56 21.39
CA GLN A 162 9.56 -15.03 20.01
C GLN A 162 10.57 -14.28 19.15
N ASP A 163 11.62 -14.97 18.72
CA ASP A 163 12.50 -14.45 17.70
C ASP A 163 11.79 -14.52 16.33
N GLY A 164 11.35 -13.37 15.82
CA GLY A 164 10.93 -13.21 14.42
C GLY A 164 9.44 -12.98 14.11
N ALA A 165 8.55 -12.87 15.09
CA ALA A 165 7.12 -12.58 14.84
C ALA A 165 6.76 -11.09 15.05
N PRO A 166 5.92 -10.47 14.20
CA PRO A 166 5.49 -9.08 14.39
C PRO A 166 4.57 -8.94 15.62
N PRO A 167 4.79 -7.94 16.50
CA PRO A 167 4.29 -7.89 17.89
C PRO A 167 2.77 -7.67 18.09
N HIS A 168 1.93 -7.89 17.08
CA HIS A 168 0.50 -7.55 17.11
C HIS A 168 -0.47 -8.72 17.39
N TRP A 169 0.01 -9.95 17.60
CA TRP A 169 -0.84 -11.13 17.85
C TRP A 169 -0.69 -11.70 19.26
N SER A 170 -1.05 -10.96 20.31
CA SER A 170 -1.42 -11.58 21.59
C SER A 170 -2.10 -10.60 22.55
N ASN A 171 -3.41 -10.35 22.37
CA ASN A 171 -4.25 -9.79 23.44
C ASN A 171 -5.46 -10.67 23.77
N GLU A 172 -5.52 -11.90 23.26
CA GLU A 172 -6.55 -12.85 23.65
C GLU A 172 -5.92 -13.95 24.51
N SER A 173 -6.40 -14.00 25.75
CA SER A 173 -5.98 -14.88 26.84
C SER A 173 -6.02 -16.35 26.42
N LYS A 174 -4.84 -16.97 26.32
CA LYS A 174 -4.71 -18.43 26.26
C LYS A 174 -5.21 -19.01 27.59
N THR A 175 -6.43 -19.54 27.60
CA THR A 175 -6.90 -20.38 28.70
C THR A 175 -6.17 -21.71 28.60
N PHE A 176 -5.21 -21.96 29.50
CA PHE A 176 -4.52 -23.23 29.60
C PHE A 176 -5.39 -24.20 30.38
N VAL A 177 -5.84 -25.29 29.75
CA VAL A 177 -6.39 -26.44 30.48
C VAL A 177 -5.25 -27.42 30.70
N ILE A 178 -4.82 -27.57 31.95
CA ILE A 178 -3.81 -28.54 32.37
C ILE A 178 -4.54 -29.82 32.76
N PHE A 179 -4.35 -30.90 31.99
CA PHE A 179 -4.67 -32.24 32.48
C PHE A 179 -3.40 -32.84 33.11
N ARG A 180 -3.47 -33.26 34.37
CA ARG A 180 -2.44 -34.11 34.97
C ARG A 180 -2.72 -35.55 34.56
N CYS A 181 -1.79 -36.17 33.85
CA CYS A 181 -1.70 -37.62 33.76
C CYS A 181 -0.46 -38.05 34.56
N GLY A 182 -0.60 -39.08 35.39
CA GLY A 182 0.41 -39.50 36.35
C GLY A 182 1.74 -39.92 35.72
N ASP A 183 2.80 -39.57 36.45
CA ASP A 183 4.12 -40.21 36.57
C ASP A 183 5.04 -40.39 35.35
N LEU A 184 4.92 -39.55 34.32
CA LEU A 184 6.06 -39.23 33.44
C LEU A 184 5.97 -37.78 32.95
N ASP A 185 6.97 -36.96 33.32
CA ASP A 185 7.11 -35.55 32.89
C ASP A 185 7.54 -35.43 31.41
N ILE A 186 6.69 -35.86 30.50
CA ILE A 186 6.78 -35.55 29.07
C ILE A 186 5.46 -34.89 28.66
N LYS A 187 5.51 -33.56 28.45
CA LYS A 187 4.35 -32.78 28.00
C LYS A 187 4.18 -32.92 26.49
N THR A 188 3.61 -34.02 26.02
CA THR A 188 3.11 -34.13 24.64
C THR A 188 1.70 -33.53 24.57
N CYS A 189 1.52 -32.48 23.77
CA CYS A 189 0.21 -31.93 23.43
C CYS A 189 -0.10 -32.25 21.98
N VAL A 190 -1.14 -33.05 21.73
CA VAL A 190 -1.66 -33.32 20.38
C VAL A 190 -2.60 -32.19 19.99
N PHE A 191 -2.22 -31.39 18.98
CA PHE A 191 -3.12 -30.38 18.41
C PHE A 191 -4.00 -30.98 17.32
N ARG A 192 -5.32 -30.84 17.47
CA ARG A 192 -6.31 -31.14 16.43
C ARG A 192 -6.62 -29.83 15.67
N PRO A 193 -6.37 -29.71 14.36
CA PRO A 193 -6.61 -28.46 13.65
C PRO A 193 -8.06 -28.42 13.18
N ALA A 194 -8.90 -27.67 13.89
CA ALA A 194 -10.14 -27.16 13.34
C ALA A 194 -10.27 -25.69 13.76
N ILE A 195 -10.16 -24.79 12.78
CA ILE A 195 -11.01 -23.62 12.55
C ILE A 195 -10.31 -22.74 11.50
N VAL A 196 -10.83 -22.83 10.28
CA VAL A 196 -10.59 -21.89 9.18
C VAL A 196 -11.33 -20.60 9.49
N LYS A 197 -10.65 -19.45 9.53
CA LYS A 197 -11.29 -18.14 9.37
C LYS A 197 -10.52 -17.25 8.40
N LYS A 198 -11.11 -17.13 7.20
CA LYS A 198 -11.18 -15.96 6.30
C LYS A 198 -10.05 -14.93 6.42
N CYS A 199 -9.08 -15.04 5.51
CA CYS A 199 -8.39 -13.86 5.00
C CYS A 199 -9.06 -13.44 3.68
N PHE A 200 -9.32 -12.14 3.56
CA PHE A 200 -10.05 -11.51 2.48
C PHE A 200 -9.47 -11.87 1.10
N TRP A 201 -10.34 -12.39 0.25
CA TRP A 201 -10.13 -12.67 -1.16
C TRP A 201 -10.28 -11.36 -1.94
N ASN A 202 -9.36 -11.09 -2.87
CA ASN A 202 -9.52 -10.02 -3.85
C ASN A 202 -10.03 -10.66 -5.16
N PRO A 203 -11.25 -10.36 -5.63
CA PRO A 203 -11.82 -10.95 -6.83
C PRO A 203 -11.27 -10.24 -8.06
N GLY A 204 -10.20 -10.76 -8.68
CA GLY A 204 -9.68 -10.12 -9.90
C GLY A 204 -8.35 -10.61 -10.44
N PHE A 205 -7.88 -11.79 -10.06
CA PHE A 205 -6.79 -12.46 -10.77
C PHE A 205 -7.27 -13.85 -11.19
N GLU A 206 -7.80 -13.92 -12.40
CA GLU A 206 -8.00 -15.19 -13.09
C GLU A 206 -6.65 -15.91 -13.18
N LYS A 207 -6.69 -17.17 -12.78
CA LYS A 207 -5.60 -18.14 -12.96
C LYS A 207 -5.39 -18.33 -14.46
N ALA A 208 -4.33 -17.76 -15.01
CA ALA A 208 -3.74 -18.22 -16.27
C ALA A 208 -2.25 -17.88 -16.29
N ASP A 209 -1.44 -18.92 -16.45
CA ASP A 209 -0.16 -18.94 -17.13
C ASP A 209 0.99 -18.09 -16.57
N ILE A 210 1.81 -18.73 -15.73
CA ILE A 210 3.26 -18.54 -15.80
C ILE A 210 3.84 -19.83 -16.37
N TYR A 211 3.75 -19.94 -17.69
CA TYR A 211 4.52 -20.91 -18.46
C TYR A 211 6.02 -20.63 -18.27
N CYS A 212 6.74 -21.73 -18.07
CA CYS A 212 8.19 -21.80 -18.07
C CYS A 212 8.76 -21.17 -19.35
N ARG A 213 9.60 -20.13 -19.23
CA ARG A 213 10.39 -19.60 -20.34
C ARG A 213 11.84 -19.46 -19.90
N LEU A 214 12.55 -20.58 -19.89
CA LEU A 214 14.00 -20.58 -20.04
C LEU A 214 14.30 -21.08 -21.45
N SER A 215 14.43 -20.09 -22.34
CA SER A 215 15.09 -20.19 -23.63
C SER A 215 16.55 -20.56 -23.41
N LEU A 216 16.98 -21.59 -24.13
CA LEU A 216 18.34 -21.90 -24.55
C LEU A 216 19.24 -20.65 -24.65
N ASN A 217 20.36 -20.68 -23.93
CA ASN A 217 21.73 -20.56 -24.45
C ASN A 217 22.72 -20.90 -23.34
#